data_AF-A0AA36DQ92-F1
#
_entry.id   AF-A0AA36DQ92-F1
#
_cell.length_a   1.000
_cell.length_b   1.000
_cell.length_c   1.000
_cell.angle_alpha   90.00
_cell.angle_beta   90.00
_cell.angle_gamma   90.00
#
_symmetry.space_group_name_H-M   'P 1'
#
loop_
_entity.id
_entity.type
_entity.pdbx_description
1 polymer ?
#
loop_
_entity_poly.entity_id
_entity_poly.type
_entity_poly.pdbx_seq_one_letter_code
_entity_poly.pdbx_strand_id
1 'polypeptide(L)'
;MDLYSDSLCPTNGPCNRDPGAITYGPPPLCPITVNCDQMDYIRFQYADGSYVNNSKVPKPEAFFTVRLLAIPAGPSPNPPGPPTGRRVRKAEIESGCTVSCSSLKNYTEINLCTSKNNCSAPILKSLNDTDGCEVVECPYSSLAVQLKSGMSIIVYPQDIYCNEVWIYDDGKHSHEVESMICVNKEQHEEKYSKCASLCPSLKQICPACDEIDDKLSSKCSSRLDCGSGDNVVISRSNKYASQSRFQASAENNTLLFCVNGSWILNINDTEVKVMDDEFISCCQATMPISIANAAQVNIFQACCTILPFLSTLPPPTTLPQCQCPLDLYSDSLCPINGPCNKDPKAITYGSPPLCPVTLNCEPTDYVRFQYADGTYISNIRVRDFRQLDHIQCVNGEWRYYGQAKFDTVLRNVVCHSVAIPLGLAG
;
A
#
# COMPACT_ATOMS: atom_id res chain seq x y z
N MET A 1 14.86 20.14 26.84
CA MET A 1 14.81 18.93 27.68
C MET A 1 15.75 17.97 27.01
N ASP A 2 16.89 17.68 27.64
CA ASP A 2 17.88 16.79 27.01
C ASP A 2 17.32 15.37 27.06
N LEU A 3 17.05 14.80 25.89
CA LEU A 3 16.55 13.42 25.75
C LEU A 3 17.67 12.38 25.84
N TYR A 4 18.90 12.81 26.18
CA TYR A 4 20.05 11.95 26.35
C TYR A 4 20.26 11.63 27.83
N SER A 5 20.44 10.34 28.14
CA SER A 5 20.82 9.89 29.48
C SER A 5 21.94 8.87 29.41
N ASP A 6 23.04 9.13 30.14
CA ASP A 6 24.16 8.19 30.31
C ASP A 6 23.72 6.85 30.92
N SER A 7 22.59 6.82 31.63
CA SER A 7 22.02 5.60 32.20
C SER A 7 21.51 4.61 31.15
N LEU A 8 21.37 5.03 29.89
CA LEU A 8 20.86 4.19 28.80
C LEU A 8 21.95 3.44 28.05
N CYS A 9 23.20 3.87 28.19
CA CYS A 9 24.35 3.18 27.60
C CYS A 9 24.55 1.82 28.29
N PRO A 10 24.83 0.74 27.54
CA PRO A 10 25.20 -0.54 28.13
C PRO A 10 26.47 -0.36 28.97
N THR A 11 26.53 -1.00 30.13
CA THR A 11 27.68 -0.93 31.05
C THR A 11 28.98 -1.42 30.42
N ASN A 12 28.91 -2.26 29.38
CA ASN A 12 30.06 -2.84 28.68
C ASN A 12 29.88 -2.79 27.15
N GLY A 13 29.76 -1.61 26.55
CA GLY A 13 29.73 -1.46 25.08
C GLY A 13 29.97 -0.02 24.61
N PRO A 14 30.33 0.19 23.32
CA PRO A 14 30.45 1.52 22.76
C PRO A 14 29.09 2.22 22.75
N CYS A 15 29.06 3.47 23.18
CA CYS A 15 27.87 4.31 23.19
C CYS A 15 28.21 5.59 22.43
N ASN A 16 27.51 5.86 21.33
CA ASN A 16 27.70 7.10 20.59
C ASN A 16 27.05 8.25 21.37
N ARG A 17 27.81 9.32 21.60
CA ARG A 17 27.43 10.47 22.43
C ARG A 17 27.29 11.76 21.64
N ASP A 18 27.10 11.67 20.33
CA ASP A 18 27.00 12.86 19.49
C ASP A 18 25.68 13.61 19.74
N PRO A 19 25.70 14.80 20.38
CA PRO A 19 24.49 15.59 20.60
C PRO A 19 23.90 16.12 19.28
N GLY A 20 24.68 16.14 18.18
CA GLY A 20 24.21 16.51 16.84
C GLY A 20 23.39 15.42 16.14
N ALA A 21 23.36 14.20 16.71
CA ALA A 21 22.59 13.10 16.14
C ALA A 21 21.07 13.30 16.29
N ILE A 22 20.60 14.21 17.15
CA ILE A 22 19.17 14.44 17.39
C ILE A 22 18.79 15.86 16.94
N THR A 23 17.88 15.96 15.99
CA THR A 23 17.31 17.24 15.55
C THR A 23 15.82 17.31 15.83
N TYR A 24 15.33 18.50 16.17
CA TYR A 24 13.95 18.75 16.54
C TYR A 24 13.26 19.58 15.45
N GLY A 25 12.13 19.12 14.94
CA GLY A 25 11.30 19.86 14.00
C GLY A 25 10.46 20.95 14.67
N PRO A 26 9.82 21.82 13.87
CA PRO A 26 9.05 22.94 14.40
C PRO A 26 7.76 22.48 15.11
N PRO A 27 7.26 23.26 16.09
CA PRO A 27 5.96 23.03 16.74
C PRO A 27 4.80 23.09 15.73
N PRO A 28 3.63 22.46 16.03
CA PRO A 28 3.20 21.99 17.35
C PRO A 28 3.59 20.55 17.70
N LEU A 29 4.07 19.76 16.73
CA LEU A 29 4.31 18.33 16.92
C LEU A 29 5.77 17.99 17.26
N CYS A 30 6.70 18.94 17.11
CA CYS A 30 8.13 18.81 17.43
C CYS A 30 8.72 17.43 17.09
N PRO A 31 8.63 16.97 15.83
CA PRO A 31 9.12 15.65 15.45
C PRO A 31 10.62 15.54 15.76
N ILE A 32 11.05 14.41 16.29
CA ILE A 32 12.45 14.14 16.59
C ILE A 32 13.02 13.29 15.46
N THR A 33 14.09 13.77 14.85
CA THR A 33 14.87 13.03 13.85
C THR A 33 16.18 12.61 14.50
N VAL A 34 16.46 11.31 14.48
CA VAL A 34 17.73 10.75 14.96
C VAL A 34 18.56 10.29 13.76
N ASN A 35 19.71 10.91 13.53
CA ASN A 35 20.69 10.43 12.56
C ASN A 35 21.51 9.29 13.19
N CYS A 36 21.43 8.11 12.58
CA CYS A 36 22.06 6.88 13.03
C CYS A 36 23.08 6.32 12.04
N ASP A 37 23.76 7.17 11.24
CA ASP A 37 24.69 6.75 10.17
C ASP A 37 25.79 5.77 10.63
N GLN A 38 26.02 5.63 11.94
CA GLN A 38 26.97 4.67 12.54
C GLN A 38 26.41 3.85 13.71
N MET A 39 25.09 3.74 13.87
CA MET A 39 24.49 2.99 14.99
C MET A 39 23.85 1.69 14.52
N ASP A 40 24.14 0.58 15.22
CA ASP A 40 23.52 -0.73 14.94
C ASP A 40 22.15 -0.89 15.62
N TYR A 41 21.93 -0.17 16.73
CA TYR A 41 20.73 -0.30 17.57
C TYR A 41 20.35 1.05 18.19
N ILE A 42 19.05 1.28 18.37
CA ILE A 42 18.50 2.39 19.15
C ILE A 42 17.72 1.82 20.33
N ARG A 43 17.81 2.49 21.50
CA ARG A 43 17.01 2.20 22.69
C ARG A 43 16.21 3.43 23.09
N PHE A 44 14.91 3.24 23.32
CA PHE A 44 14.03 4.28 23.83
C PHE A 44 13.67 3.98 25.28
N GLN A 45 13.67 4.98 26.15
CA GLN A 45 13.15 4.89 27.51
C GLN A 45 11.99 5.87 27.68
N TYR A 46 10.87 5.36 28.19
CA TYR A 46 9.69 6.14 28.50
C TYR A 46 9.82 6.82 29.87
N ALA A 47 8.98 7.83 30.12
CA ALA A 47 9.00 8.60 31.36
C ALA A 47 8.70 7.75 32.62
N ASP A 48 8.02 6.62 32.46
CA ASP A 48 7.76 5.64 33.54
C ASP A 48 8.95 4.72 33.85
N GLY A 49 10.06 4.87 33.12
CA GLY A 49 11.28 4.09 33.28
C GLY A 49 11.34 2.82 32.44
N SER A 50 10.25 2.43 31.76
CA SER A 50 10.23 1.29 30.83
C SER A 50 11.04 1.59 29.56
N TYR A 51 11.50 0.55 28.85
CA TYR A 51 12.30 0.71 27.63
C TYR A 51 11.84 -0.22 26.50
N VAL A 52 11.96 0.25 25.26
CA VAL A 52 11.90 -0.60 24.07
C VAL A 52 13.32 -1.04 23.73
N ASN A 53 13.55 -2.35 23.73
CA ASN A 53 14.90 -2.90 23.55
C ASN A 53 15.22 -3.14 22.06
N ASN A 54 16.42 -2.71 21.66
CA ASN A 54 17.18 -3.15 20.49
C ASN A 54 16.40 -3.22 19.16
N SER A 55 15.84 -2.10 18.71
CA SER A 55 15.45 -1.99 17.30
C SER A 55 16.73 -1.90 16.46
N LYS A 56 17.00 -2.96 15.68
CA LYS A 56 18.13 -2.99 14.74
C LYS A 56 17.89 -1.94 13.66
N VAL A 57 18.86 -1.04 13.46
CA VAL A 57 18.75 0.01 12.44
C VAL A 57 19.08 -0.62 11.07
N PRO A 58 18.19 -0.53 10.06
CA PRO A 58 18.51 -0.95 8.70
C PRO A 58 19.63 -0.06 8.14
N LYS A 59 20.70 -0.67 7.60
CA LYS A 59 21.83 0.06 7.00
C LYS A 59 21.72 0.10 5.45
N PRO A 60 22.21 1.18 4.77
CA PRO A 60 22.48 2.54 5.24
C PRO A 60 21.43 3.59 4.75
N GLU A 61 21.34 4.73 5.45
CA GLU A 61 20.47 5.91 5.22
C GLU A 61 19.00 5.84 5.72
N ALA A 62 18.75 5.22 6.87
CA ALA A 62 17.43 5.25 7.50
C ALA A 62 17.22 6.49 8.40
N PHE A 63 16.28 7.37 8.01
CA PHE A 63 15.75 8.43 8.89
C PHE A 63 14.52 7.91 9.63
N PHE A 64 14.52 7.97 10.96
CA PHE A 64 13.34 7.63 11.77
C PHE A 64 12.66 8.90 12.27
N THR A 65 11.35 8.98 12.07
CA THR A 65 10.51 10.01 12.69
C THR A 65 9.73 9.38 13.82
N VAL A 66 10.06 9.72 15.07
CA VAL A 66 9.28 9.29 16.24
C VAL A 66 8.24 10.37 16.55
N ARG A 67 6.95 10.02 16.49
CA ARG A 67 5.86 10.89 16.92
C ARG A 67 5.57 10.63 18.40
N LEU A 68 5.93 11.59 19.26
CA LEU A 68 5.53 11.57 20.66
C LEU A 68 4.13 12.19 20.78
N LEU A 69 3.15 11.38 21.20
CA LEU A 69 1.84 11.90 21.59
C LEU A 69 1.95 12.41 23.03
N ALA A 70 1.81 13.73 23.22
CA ALA A 70 1.77 14.32 24.55
C ALA A 70 0.50 13.88 25.28
N ILE A 71 0.64 13.02 26.28
CA ILE A 71 -0.45 12.72 27.23
C ILE A 71 -0.34 13.74 28.37
N PRO A 72 -1.39 14.54 28.66
CA PRO A 72 -1.35 15.49 29.76
C PRO A 72 -1.19 14.74 31.09
N ALA A 73 -0.17 15.10 31.87
CA ALA A 73 0.04 14.54 33.20
C ALA A 73 -1.10 14.97 34.13
N GLY A 74 -1.91 14.01 34.57
CA GLY A 74 -2.84 14.22 35.68
C GLY A 74 -2.08 14.46 37.00
N PRO A 75 -2.68 15.17 37.97
CA PRO A 75 -2.01 15.48 39.23
C PRO A 75 -1.77 14.21 40.06
N SER A 76 -0.51 13.91 40.35
CA SER A 76 -0.10 12.81 41.22
C SER A 76 -0.18 13.23 42.70
N PRO A 77 -0.86 12.47 43.58
CA PRO A 77 -0.84 12.68 45.01
C PRO A 77 0.16 11.70 45.66
N ASN A 78 1.37 12.17 45.97
CA ASN A 78 2.18 11.83 47.17
C ASN A 78 3.70 12.02 46.94
N PRO A 79 4.46 12.45 47.97
CA PRO A 79 5.91 12.67 47.89
C PRO A 79 6.74 11.39 48.11
N PRO A 80 8.01 11.33 47.66
CA PRO A 80 8.83 10.12 47.72
C PRO A 80 9.55 9.96 49.07
N GLY A 81 9.53 8.72 49.60
CA GLY A 81 10.34 8.28 50.74
C GLY A 81 11.76 7.82 50.34
N PRO A 82 12.67 7.63 51.32
CA PRO A 82 14.11 7.43 51.07
C PRO A 82 14.46 6.01 50.57
N PRO A 83 15.62 5.83 49.90
CA PRO A 83 15.93 4.60 49.18
C PRO A 83 16.50 3.54 50.12
N THR A 84 15.78 2.43 50.31
CA THR A 84 16.36 1.21 50.87
C THR A 84 16.91 0.35 49.74
N GLY A 85 18.22 0.14 49.75
CA GLY A 85 18.93 -0.74 48.82
C GLY A 85 18.40 -2.17 48.89
N ARG A 86 17.85 -2.66 47.78
CA ARG A 86 17.44 -4.05 47.60
C ARG A 86 18.20 -4.61 46.39
N ARG A 87 19.05 -5.61 46.64
CA ARG A 87 19.73 -6.41 45.61
C ARG A 87 18.67 -7.07 44.72
N VAL A 88 18.64 -6.70 43.45
CA VAL A 88 17.84 -7.39 42.42
C VAL A 88 18.61 -8.65 42.02
N ARG A 89 18.01 -9.82 42.26
CA ARG A 89 18.44 -11.07 41.64
C ARG A 89 18.01 -11.05 40.18
N LYS A 90 18.89 -11.55 39.32
CA LYS A 90 18.71 -11.82 37.89
C LYS A 90 17.34 -12.49 37.68
N ALA A 91 16.42 -11.80 37.01
CA ALA A 91 15.21 -12.40 36.47
C ALA A 91 15.59 -13.06 35.14
N GLU A 92 15.45 -14.38 35.08
CA GLU A 92 15.33 -15.10 33.81
C GLU A 92 13.98 -14.71 33.21
N ILE A 93 14.02 -14.17 31.98
CA ILE A 93 12.81 -13.93 31.19
C ILE A 93 12.56 -15.22 30.42
N GLU A 94 11.60 -16.01 30.88
CA GLU A 94 10.96 -17.06 30.08
C GLU A 94 10.22 -16.39 28.93
N SER A 95 10.66 -16.60 27.68
CA SER A 95 9.86 -16.29 26.50
C SER A 95 8.83 -17.41 26.30
N GLY A 96 7.71 -17.32 27.02
CA GLY A 96 6.59 -18.25 26.88
C GLY A 96 5.41 -17.58 26.20
N CYS A 97 5.21 -17.78 24.91
CA CYS A 97 3.89 -17.57 24.30
C CYS A 97 3.01 -18.75 24.70
N THR A 98 2.24 -18.60 25.78
CA THR A 98 1.12 -19.48 26.14
C THR A 98 -0.18 -18.73 25.87
N VAL A 99 -0.38 -18.32 24.62
CA VAL A 99 -1.58 -17.59 24.22
C VAL A 99 -2.62 -18.61 23.77
N SER A 100 -3.52 -19.00 24.68
CA SER A 100 -4.70 -19.79 24.31
C SER A 100 -5.77 -18.85 23.77
N CYS A 101 -6.16 -19.05 22.52
CA CYS A 101 -7.17 -18.24 21.86
C CYS A 101 -8.56 -18.52 22.43
N SER A 102 -9.38 -17.49 22.55
CA SER A 102 -10.80 -17.68 22.88
C SER A 102 -11.45 -18.69 21.91
N SER A 103 -12.21 -19.63 22.45
CA SER A 103 -12.95 -20.61 21.65
C SER A 103 -13.88 -19.90 20.67
N LEU A 104 -13.77 -20.25 19.38
CA LEU A 104 -14.64 -19.70 18.35
C LEU A 104 -16.06 -20.22 18.52
N LYS A 105 -17.04 -19.32 18.37
CA LYS A 105 -18.43 -19.75 18.22
C LYS A 105 -18.59 -20.32 16.82
N ASN A 106 -18.86 -21.62 16.73
CA ASN A 106 -19.29 -22.25 15.48
C ASN A 106 -20.70 -21.77 15.13
N TYR A 107 -20.80 -20.69 14.36
CA TYR A 107 -22.07 -20.24 13.80
C TYR A 107 -22.32 -20.91 12.46
N THR A 108 -23.24 -21.88 12.46
CA THR A 108 -23.89 -22.37 11.23
C THR A 108 -24.80 -21.31 10.59
N GLU A 109 -25.08 -20.20 11.29
CA GLU A 109 -25.98 -19.12 10.84
C GLU A 109 -25.26 -17.91 10.23
N ILE A 110 -23.98 -18.04 9.85
CA ILE A 110 -23.43 -17.04 8.92
C ILE A 110 -24.22 -17.20 7.62
N ASN A 111 -25.04 -16.20 7.28
CA ASN A 111 -25.95 -16.18 6.12
C ASN A 111 -25.29 -16.48 4.74
N LEU A 112 -23.96 -16.64 4.71
CA LEU A 112 -23.15 -17.05 3.56
C LEU A 112 -23.24 -18.57 3.27
N CYS A 113 -23.59 -19.38 4.28
CA CYS A 113 -23.73 -20.83 4.17
C CYS A 113 -25.17 -21.22 3.81
N THR A 114 -25.56 -20.92 2.58
CA THR A 114 -26.81 -21.44 2.01
C THR A 114 -26.64 -22.92 1.66
N SER A 115 -27.74 -23.65 1.43
CA SER A 115 -27.71 -25.06 1.02
C SER A 115 -26.92 -25.36 -0.27
N LYS A 116 -26.43 -24.33 -0.96
CA LYS A 116 -25.60 -24.43 -2.18
C LYS A 116 -24.11 -24.33 -1.93
N ASN A 117 -23.69 -23.75 -0.81
CA ASN A 117 -22.28 -23.58 -0.49
C ASN A 117 -21.92 -24.58 0.61
N ASN A 118 -21.06 -25.54 0.29
CA ASN A 118 -20.54 -26.47 1.29
C ASN A 118 -19.67 -25.69 2.27
N CYS A 119 -20.17 -25.50 3.49
CA CYS A 119 -19.42 -24.87 4.55
C CYS A 119 -18.84 -25.91 5.50
N SER A 120 -17.64 -25.66 5.98
CA SER A 120 -16.98 -26.51 6.97
C SER A 120 -16.37 -25.65 8.07
N ALA A 121 -16.23 -26.23 9.26
CA ALA A 121 -15.52 -25.57 10.34
C ALA A 121 -14.03 -25.40 9.96
N PRO A 122 -13.38 -24.29 10.35
CA PRO A 122 -11.94 -24.14 10.17
C PRO A 122 -11.16 -25.17 10.97
N ILE A 123 -10.05 -25.64 10.39
CA ILE A 123 -9.12 -26.56 11.05
C ILE A 123 -8.08 -25.69 11.75
N LEU A 124 -8.07 -25.70 13.08
CA LEU A 124 -7.05 -25.00 13.86
C LEU A 124 -5.84 -25.93 14.03
N LYS A 125 -4.68 -25.50 13.55
CA LYS A 125 -3.41 -26.20 13.74
C LYS A 125 -2.51 -25.42 14.67
N SER A 126 -1.98 -26.09 15.69
CA SER A 126 -0.87 -25.53 16.49
C SER A 126 0.41 -25.55 15.64
N LEU A 127 1.02 -24.38 15.45
CA LEU A 127 2.27 -24.24 14.70
C LEU A 127 3.44 -24.55 15.63
N ASN A 128 3.74 -25.84 15.79
CA ASN A 128 4.78 -26.40 16.68
C ASN A 128 4.55 -26.18 18.18
N ASP A 129 4.81 -27.22 18.98
CA ASP A 129 4.59 -27.24 20.43
C ASP A 129 5.40 -26.19 21.23
N THR A 130 6.33 -25.47 20.59
CA THR A 130 7.20 -24.48 21.24
C THR A 130 6.73 -23.04 21.12
N ASP A 131 5.92 -22.70 20.10
CA ASP A 131 5.63 -21.29 19.78
C ASP A 131 4.20 -20.86 20.15
N GLY A 132 3.31 -21.82 20.45
CA GLY A 132 1.97 -21.55 20.97
C GLY A 132 1.02 -20.79 20.01
N CYS A 133 1.45 -20.59 18.76
CA CYS A 133 0.66 -19.89 17.74
C CYS A 133 -0.30 -20.87 17.05
N GLU A 134 -1.59 -20.58 17.08
CA GLU A 134 -2.60 -21.31 16.31
C GLU A 134 -2.75 -20.70 14.92
N VAL A 135 -2.73 -21.54 13.88
CA VAL A 135 -2.99 -21.17 12.48
C VAL A 135 -4.31 -21.78 12.02
N VAL A 136 -5.06 -20.99 11.27
CA VAL A 136 -6.33 -21.40 10.65
C VAL A 136 -6.05 -22.01 9.28
N GLU A 137 -6.50 -23.23 9.07
CA GLU A 137 -6.54 -23.86 7.75
C GLU A 137 -7.98 -24.02 7.26
N CYS A 138 -8.20 -23.63 6.01
CA CYS A 138 -9.42 -23.95 5.27
C CYS A 138 -9.11 -24.82 4.06
N PRO A 139 -9.71 -26.02 3.96
CA PRO A 139 -9.47 -26.92 2.83
C PRO A 139 -9.84 -26.31 1.47
N TYR A 140 -10.70 -25.28 1.45
CA TYR A 140 -11.25 -24.67 0.23
C TYR A 140 -10.85 -23.21 0.00
N SER A 141 -9.70 -22.79 0.56
CA SER A 141 -8.98 -21.52 0.30
C SER A 141 -9.60 -20.19 0.75
N SER A 142 -10.91 -20.11 1.04
CA SER A 142 -11.55 -18.86 1.52
C SER A 142 -12.22 -19.04 2.87
N LEU A 143 -12.02 -18.07 3.76
CA LEU A 143 -12.59 -18.04 5.09
C LEU A 143 -13.61 -16.89 5.16
N ALA A 144 -14.86 -17.19 5.51
CA ALA A 144 -15.81 -16.14 5.87
C ALA A 144 -15.68 -15.87 7.37
N VAL A 145 -15.40 -14.62 7.74
CA VAL A 145 -15.27 -14.17 9.13
C VAL A 145 -16.38 -13.19 9.46
N GLN A 146 -16.97 -13.38 10.63
CA GLN A 146 -17.90 -12.46 11.26
C GLN A 146 -17.12 -11.68 12.31
N LEU A 147 -17.05 -10.37 12.17
CA LEU A 147 -16.38 -9.48 13.12
C LEU A 147 -17.33 -9.16 14.27
N LYS A 148 -16.78 -8.84 15.46
CA LYS A 148 -17.58 -8.38 16.62
C LYS A 148 -18.40 -7.11 16.34
N SER A 149 -18.05 -6.36 15.30
CA SER A 149 -18.83 -5.21 14.82
C SER A 149 -20.16 -5.59 14.17
N GLY A 150 -20.41 -6.88 13.90
CA GLY A 150 -21.57 -7.36 13.17
C GLY A 150 -21.35 -7.44 11.65
N MET A 151 -20.18 -7.08 11.14
CA MET A 151 -19.84 -7.20 9.72
C MET A 151 -19.30 -8.60 9.35
N SER A 152 -19.75 -9.15 8.22
CA SER A 152 -19.19 -10.38 7.63
C SER A 152 -18.29 -10.06 6.43
N ILE A 153 -17.12 -10.67 6.35
CA ILE A 153 -16.16 -10.49 5.25
C ILE A 153 -15.53 -11.82 4.83
N ILE A 154 -15.18 -11.97 3.56
CA ILE A 154 -14.40 -13.13 3.06
C ILE A 154 -12.93 -12.72 3.03
N VAL A 155 -12.09 -13.47 3.72
CA VAL A 155 -10.67 -13.22 3.91
C VAL A 155 -9.86 -14.47 3.59
N TYR A 156 -8.55 -14.30 3.46
CA TYR A 156 -7.64 -15.42 3.37
C TYR A 156 -7.28 -15.90 4.77
N PRO A 157 -7.11 -17.22 4.99
CA PRO A 157 -6.73 -17.75 6.30
C PRO A 157 -5.42 -17.14 6.85
N GLN A 158 -4.50 -16.73 5.97
CA GLN A 158 -3.23 -16.11 6.34
C GLN A 158 -3.38 -14.70 6.92
N ASP A 159 -4.51 -14.02 6.68
CA ASP A 159 -4.78 -12.69 7.20
C ASP A 159 -5.38 -12.74 8.63
N ILE A 160 -5.54 -13.95 9.19
CA ILE A 160 -6.09 -14.20 10.51
C ILE A 160 -5.00 -14.75 11.41
N TYR A 161 -4.80 -14.10 12.55
CA TYR A 161 -3.90 -14.57 13.58
C TYR A 161 -4.56 -14.50 14.96
N CYS A 162 -3.98 -15.22 15.91
CA CYS A 162 -4.44 -15.19 17.28
C CYS A 162 -3.49 -14.40 18.18
N ASN A 163 -4.06 -13.50 18.97
CA ASN A 163 -3.39 -12.78 20.04
C ASN A 163 -4.36 -12.62 21.22
N GLU A 164 -4.55 -13.70 21.98
CA GLU A 164 -5.60 -13.92 23.02
C GLU A 164 -7.02 -14.03 22.46
N VAL A 165 -7.30 -13.22 21.44
CA VAL A 165 -8.50 -13.25 20.61
C VAL A 165 -8.10 -13.42 19.14
N TRP A 166 -9.04 -13.91 18.33
CA TRP A 166 -8.84 -14.00 16.89
C TRP A 166 -8.93 -12.62 16.26
N ILE A 167 -7.91 -12.23 15.49
CA ILE A 167 -7.77 -10.93 14.86
C ILE A 167 -7.69 -11.10 13.35
N TYR A 168 -8.45 -10.27 12.63
CA TYR A 168 -8.30 -10.00 11.20
C TYR A 168 -7.62 -8.65 11.01
N ASP A 169 -6.53 -8.61 10.25
CA ASP A 169 -5.83 -7.37 9.91
C ASP A 169 -6.06 -6.99 8.45
N ASP A 170 -6.69 -5.84 8.21
CA ASP A 170 -6.95 -5.32 6.86
C ASP A 170 -5.79 -4.47 6.30
N GLY A 171 -4.68 -4.38 7.03
CA GLY A 171 -3.51 -3.57 6.75
C GLY A 171 -3.60 -2.13 7.28
N LYS A 172 -4.76 -1.71 7.79
CA LYS A 172 -4.98 -0.39 8.41
C LYS A 172 -5.50 -0.50 9.83
N HIS A 173 -6.32 -1.50 10.10
CA HIS A 173 -6.95 -1.73 11.39
C HIS A 173 -7.00 -3.24 11.69
N SER A 174 -6.88 -3.54 12.98
CA SER A 174 -7.09 -4.89 13.51
C SER A 174 -8.54 -5.02 13.98
N HIS A 175 -9.21 -6.09 13.56
CA HIS A 175 -10.62 -6.35 13.86
C HIS A 175 -10.75 -7.67 14.62
N GLU A 176 -11.48 -7.65 15.75
CA GLU A 176 -11.77 -8.88 16.49
C GLU A 176 -12.79 -9.74 15.75
N VAL A 177 -12.44 -11.00 15.57
CA VAL A 177 -13.26 -12.02 14.91
C VAL A 177 -14.15 -12.70 15.95
N GLU A 178 -15.47 -12.65 15.74
CA GLU A 178 -16.46 -13.34 16.57
C GLU A 178 -16.66 -14.80 16.15
N SER A 179 -16.69 -15.06 14.84
CA SER A 179 -16.80 -16.42 14.31
C SER A 179 -16.21 -16.52 12.91
N MET A 180 -15.84 -17.74 12.51
CA MET A 180 -15.23 -18.00 11.21
C MET A 180 -15.72 -19.32 10.64
N ILE A 181 -15.87 -19.41 9.32
CA ILE A 181 -16.32 -20.61 8.61
C ILE A 181 -15.60 -20.74 7.27
N CYS A 182 -15.16 -21.95 6.92
CA CYS A 182 -14.57 -22.21 5.61
C CYS A 182 -15.67 -22.32 4.56
N VAL A 183 -15.52 -21.57 3.47
CA VAL A 183 -16.49 -21.56 2.38
C VAL A 183 -15.90 -22.31 1.19
N ASN A 184 -16.55 -23.40 0.79
CA ASN A 184 -16.18 -24.13 -0.42
C ASN A 184 -16.71 -23.39 -1.66
N LYS A 185 -15.81 -23.01 -2.57
CA LYS A 185 -16.11 -22.26 -3.79
C LYS A 185 -16.73 -23.10 -4.92
N GLU A 186 -17.04 -24.37 -4.71
CA GLU A 186 -17.43 -25.31 -5.77
C GLU A 186 -18.67 -24.93 -6.62
N GLN A 187 -19.45 -23.90 -6.31
CA GLN A 187 -20.62 -23.52 -7.15
C GLN A 187 -20.83 -22.03 -7.40
N HIS A 188 -19.94 -21.15 -6.94
CA HIS A 188 -20.10 -19.72 -7.24
C HIS A 188 -19.64 -19.35 -8.66
N GLU A 189 -19.00 -20.27 -9.36
CA GLU A 189 -18.60 -20.10 -10.76
C GLU A 189 -19.74 -20.34 -11.75
N GLU A 190 -20.72 -21.22 -11.53
CA GLU A 190 -21.65 -21.59 -12.61
C GLU A 190 -22.81 -20.60 -12.88
N LYS A 191 -23.18 -19.72 -11.94
CA LYS A 191 -24.31 -18.79 -12.14
C LYS A 191 -23.96 -17.31 -12.24
N TYR A 192 -22.70 -16.96 -11.94
CA TYR A 192 -22.13 -15.63 -12.16
C TYR A 192 -20.96 -15.65 -13.19
N SER A 193 -20.72 -16.79 -13.85
CA SER A 193 -19.62 -17.06 -14.79
C SER A 193 -19.55 -16.17 -16.03
N LYS A 194 -20.58 -15.39 -16.37
CA LYS A 194 -20.53 -14.61 -17.61
C LYS A 194 -19.82 -13.27 -17.50
N CYS A 195 -19.42 -12.83 -16.30
CA CYS A 195 -18.68 -11.56 -16.16
C CYS A 195 -17.51 -11.56 -15.17
N ALA A 196 -17.45 -12.48 -14.19
CA ALA A 196 -16.36 -12.51 -13.22
C ALA A 196 -15.10 -13.26 -13.70
N SER A 197 -15.18 -13.97 -14.84
CA SER A 197 -14.17 -14.94 -15.28
C SER A 197 -13.03 -14.36 -16.14
N LEU A 198 -12.90 -13.05 -16.28
CA LEU A 198 -11.92 -12.50 -17.24
C LEU A 198 -10.61 -12.05 -16.62
N CYS A 199 -10.49 -11.94 -15.29
CA CYS A 199 -9.22 -11.58 -14.65
C CYS A 199 -9.20 -12.08 -13.18
N PRO A 200 -8.71 -13.30 -12.86
CA PRO A 200 -8.49 -13.66 -11.46
C PRO A 200 -7.44 -12.73 -10.85
N SER A 201 -7.79 -12.04 -9.77
CA SER A 201 -6.86 -11.22 -8.99
C SER A 201 -6.05 -12.11 -8.05
N LEU A 202 -4.73 -12.12 -8.20
CA LEU A 202 -3.83 -12.81 -7.28
C LEU A 202 -3.23 -11.78 -6.31
N LYS A 203 -3.57 -11.87 -5.02
CA LYS A 203 -2.88 -11.13 -3.96
C LYS A 203 -1.76 -12.04 -3.44
N GLN A 204 -0.50 -11.72 -3.76
CA GLN A 204 0.66 -12.47 -3.26
C GLN A 204 1.46 -11.59 -2.29
N ILE A 205 1.68 -12.09 -1.08
CA ILE A 205 2.57 -11.48 -0.09
C ILE A 205 3.99 -11.96 -0.38
N CYS A 206 4.96 -11.05 -0.52
CA CYS A 206 6.36 -11.45 -0.55
C CYS A 206 6.88 -11.56 0.89
N PRO A 207 7.18 -12.76 1.40
CA PRO A 207 7.94 -12.88 2.64
C PRO A 207 9.37 -12.39 2.39
N ALA A 208 9.96 -11.65 3.35
CA ALA A 208 11.35 -11.23 3.27
C ALA A 208 12.27 -12.46 3.03
N CYS A 209 12.86 -12.56 1.85
CA CYS A 209 13.84 -13.59 1.54
C CYS A 209 15.17 -13.10 2.14
N ASP A 210 15.51 -13.55 3.36
CA ASP A 210 16.77 -13.21 4.03
C ASP A 210 17.98 -13.63 3.19
N GLU A 211 19.10 -12.92 3.35
CA GLU A 211 20.37 -13.07 2.61
C GLU A 211 20.74 -14.54 2.34
N ILE A 212 20.61 -14.95 1.07
CA ILE A 212 21.12 -16.23 0.57
C ILE A 212 22.40 -15.94 -0.21
N ASP A 213 23.48 -16.57 0.25
CA ASP A 213 24.78 -16.79 -0.38
C ASP A 213 24.69 -16.77 -1.93
N ASP A 214 25.60 -16.02 -2.59
CA ASP A 214 25.61 -15.63 -4.02
C ASP A 214 25.51 -16.79 -5.05
N LYS A 215 25.41 -18.04 -4.59
CA LYS A 215 25.30 -19.25 -5.42
C LYS A 215 23.90 -19.84 -5.54
N LEU A 216 22.87 -19.24 -4.92
CA LEU A 216 21.47 -19.74 -4.96
C LEU A 216 20.46 -18.64 -5.36
N SER A 217 20.67 -18.02 -6.52
CA SER A 217 19.87 -16.90 -7.06
C SER A 217 18.44 -17.24 -7.55
N SER A 218 17.78 -18.28 -7.02
CA SER A 218 16.53 -18.82 -7.59
C SER A 218 15.34 -18.97 -6.64
N LYS A 219 15.41 -18.50 -5.39
CA LYS A 219 14.52 -19.02 -4.34
C LYS A 219 13.21 -18.29 -4.03
N CYS A 220 12.88 -17.18 -4.68
CA CYS A 220 11.56 -16.55 -4.55
C CYS A 220 11.00 -16.14 -5.93
N SER A 221 10.97 -17.08 -6.88
CA SER A 221 10.30 -16.89 -8.17
C SER A 221 8.98 -17.67 -8.22
N SER A 222 7.91 -16.99 -8.60
CA SER A 222 6.63 -17.59 -8.98
C SER A 222 6.47 -17.43 -10.49
N ARG A 223 6.09 -18.52 -11.17
CA ARG A 223 5.62 -18.38 -12.54
C ARG A 223 4.20 -17.82 -12.50
N LEU A 224 3.92 -16.83 -13.32
CA LEU A 224 2.56 -16.34 -13.52
C LEU A 224 1.96 -17.17 -14.66
N ASP A 225 0.98 -18.03 -14.35
CA ASP A 225 0.34 -18.91 -15.34
C ASP A 225 -0.70 -18.14 -16.19
N CYS A 226 -0.25 -17.10 -16.88
CA CYS A 226 -1.03 -16.49 -17.94
C CYS A 226 -0.88 -17.32 -19.21
N GLY A 227 -1.98 -17.56 -19.94
CA GLY A 227 -1.92 -18.21 -21.24
C GLY A 227 -1.10 -17.38 -22.24
N SER A 228 -0.40 -18.03 -23.15
CA SER A 228 0.31 -17.33 -24.24
C SER A 228 -0.70 -16.47 -25.02
N GLY A 229 -0.45 -15.16 -25.07
CA GLY A 229 -1.35 -14.19 -25.71
C GLY A 229 -2.40 -13.58 -24.78
N ASP A 230 -2.47 -13.96 -23.50
CA ASP A 230 -3.22 -13.20 -22.51
C ASP A 230 -2.53 -11.85 -22.25
N ASN A 231 -3.26 -10.86 -21.71
CA ASN A 231 -2.70 -9.63 -21.20
C ASN A 231 -2.44 -9.76 -19.70
N VAL A 232 -1.21 -9.50 -19.27
CA VAL A 232 -0.90 -9.25 -17.86
C VAL A 232 -1.24 -7.81 -17.55
N VAL A 233 -2.11 -7.62 -16.56
CA VAL A 233 -2.52 -6.29 -16.09
C VAL A 233 -2.11 -6.14 -14.64
N ILE A 234 -1.41 -5.06 -14.32
CA ILE A 234 -1.19 -4.63 -12.93
C ILE A 234 -2.17 -3.51 -12.63
N SER A 235 -3.04 -3.77 -11.66
CA SER A 235 -4.10 -2.84 -11.27
C SER A 235 -4.02 -2.50 -9.79
N ARG A 236 -4.38 -1.26 -9.47
CA ARG A 236 -4.62 -0.83 -8.10
C ARG A 236 -6.12 -0.86 -7.83
N SER A 237 -6.51 -1.50 -6.74
CA SER A 237 -7.91 -1.50 -6.30
C SER A 237 -8.15 -0.24 -5.49
N ASN A 238 -9.09 0.59 -5.92
CA ASN A 238 -9.64 1.63 -5.05
C ASN A 238 -11.13 1.35 -4.79
N LYS A 239 -11.70 2.01 -3.78
CA LYS A 239 -13.09 1.79 -3.32
C LYS A 239 -14.15 1.97 -4.43
N TYR A 240 -13.79 2.61 -5.54
CA TYR A 240 -14.71 3.04 -6.59
C TYR A 240 -14.42 2.42 -7.97
N ALA A 241 -13.19 1.99 -8.24
CA ALA A 241 -12.76 1.40 -9.51
C ALA A 241 -11.39 0.69 -9.39
N SER A 242 -11.15 -0.29 -10.27
CA SER A 242 -9.81 -0.80 -10.56
C SER A 242 -9.14 0.06 -11.63
N GLN A 243 -7.96 0.60 -11.37
CA GLN A 243 -7.19 1.34 -12.36
C GLN A 243 -5.95 0.52 -12.75
N SER A 244 -5.83 0.19 -14.04
CA SER A 244 -4.65 -0.48 -14.58
C SER A 244 -3.52 0.53 -14.82
N ARG A 245 -2.33 0.29 -14.26
CA ARG A 245 -1.14 1.12 -14.53
C ARG A 245 -0.19 0.50 -15.55
N PHE A 246 -0.29 -0.81 -15.75
CA PHE A 246 0.57 -1.57 -16.63
C PHE A 246 -0.25 -2.64 -17.32
N GLN A 247 -0.05 -2.79 -18.62
CA GLN A 247 -0.64 -3.84 -19.44
C GLN A 247 0.39 -4.29 -20.47
N ALA A 248 0.65 -5.59 -20.55
CA ALA A 248 1.51 -6.18 -21.56
C ALA A 248 1.00 -7.57 -21.95
N SER A 249 1.28 -8.00 -23.18
CA SER A 249 0.96 -9.36 -23.62
C SER A 249 1.88 -10.36 -22.91
N ALA A 250 1.31 -11.33 -22.22
CA ALA A 250 1.98 -12.46 -21.64
C ALA A 250 2.62 -13.30 -22.75
N GLU A 251 3.94 -13.40 -22.70
CA GLU A 251 4.71 -14.38 -23.46
C GLU A 251 5.14 -15.53 -22.54
N ASN A 252 5.72 -16.58 -23.12
CA ASN A 252 6.14 -17.81 -22.42
C ASN A 252 7.09 -17.58 -21.22
N ASN A 253 7.68 -16.38 -21.14
CA ASN A 253 8.71 -15.99 -20.18
C ASN A 253 8.23 -14.94 -19.15
N THR A 254 6.93 -14.84 -18.88
CA THR A 254 6.43 -13.98 -17.79
C THR A 254 6.87 -14.56 -16.45
N LEU A 255 7.76 -13.87 -15.75
CA LEU A 255 8.30 -14.28 -14.46
C LEU A 255 7.97 -13.25 -13.39
N LEU A 256 7.58 -13.71 -12.21
CA LEU A 256 7.42 -12.86 -11.04
C LEU A 256 8.46 -13.28 -10.01
N PHE A 257 9.34 -12.37 -9.61
CA PHE A 257 10.35 -12.64 -8.59
C PHE A 257 10.27 -11.63 -7.46
N CYS A 258 10.57 -12.06 -6.24
CA CYS A 258 10.72 -11.15 -5.13
C CYS A 258 12.19 -10.80 -4.89
N VAL A 259 12.49 -9.51 -4.86
CA VAL A 259 13.83 -8.96 -4.59
C VAL A 259 13.67 -7.87 -3.53
N ASN A 260 14.42 -8.00 -2.44
CA ASN A 260 14.43 -7.03 -1.32
C ASN A 260 13.03 -6.69 -0.81
N GLY A 261 12.18 -7.71 -0.64
CA GLY A 261 10.81 -7.56 -0.14
C GLY A 261 9.83 -6.92 -1.12
N SER A 262 10.22 -6.71 -2.37
CA SER A 262 9.35 -6.19 -3.43
C SER A 262 9.16 -7.22 -4.54
N TRP A 263 7.92 -7.39 -4.99
CA TRP A 263 7.63 -8.18 -6.19
C TRP A 263 8.04 -7.40 -7.45
N ILE A 264 8.69 -8.09 -8.38
CA ILE A 264 9.10 -7.57 -9.68
C ILE A 264 8.57 -8.54 -10.74
N LEU A 265 7.70 -8.03 -11.61
CA LEU A 265 7.21 -8.72 -12.79
C LEU A 265 8.19 -8.47 -13.94
N ASN A 266 8.82 -9.50 -14.46
CA ASN A 266 9.58 -9.44 -15.70
C ASN A 266 8.74 -10.01 -16.85
N ILE A 267 8.45 -9.16 -17.82
CA ILE A 267 7.69 -9.48 -19.01
C ILE A 267 8.38 -8.84 -20.22
N ASN A 268 8.76 -9.64 -21.20
CA ASN A 268 9.45 -9.18 -22.43
C ASN A 268 10.68 -8.29 -22.12
N ASP A 269 11.56 -8.77 -21.24
CA ASP A 269 12.75 -8.06 -20.74
C ASP A 269 12.46 -6.73 -20.04
N THR A 270 11.20 -6.45 -19.71
CA THR A 270 10.76 -5.28 -18.96
C THR A 270 10.48 -5.68 -17.52
N GLU A 271 11.24 -5.10 -16.60
CA GLU A 271 11.02 -5.27 -15.16
C GLU A 271 10.05 -4.21 -14.63
N VAL A 272 8.97 -4.68 -14.01
CA VAL A 272 7.92 -3.85 -13.45
C VAL A 272 7.79 -4.18 -11.97
N LYS A 273 8.26 -3.27 -11.11
CA LYS A 273 8.05 -3.37 -9.66
C LYS A 273 6.57 -3.29 -9.34
N VAL A 274 6.02 -4.26 -8.60
CA VAL A 274 4.62 -4.32 -8.14
C VAL A 274 4.55 -3.72 -6.74
N MET A 275 3.62 -2.79 -6.52
CA MET A 275 3.46 -2.12 -5.21
C MET A 275 2.56 -2.94 -4.28
N ASP A 276 2.67 -2.67 -2.97
CA ASP A 276 1.96 -3.44 -1.92
C ASP A 276 0.42 -3.37 -2.03
N ASP A 277 -0.11 -2.33 -2.68
CA ASP A 277 -1.54 -2.10 -2.88
C ASP A 277 -2.03 -2.49 -4.29
N GLU A 278 -1.18 -3.18 -5.06
CA GLU A 278 -1.47 -3.61 -6.41
C GLU A 278 -1.70 -5.12 -6.48
N PHE A 279 -2.49 -5.52 -7.47
CA PHE A 279 -2.71 -6.91 -7.79
C PHE A 279 -2.41 -7.14 -9.28
N ILE A 280 -1.91 -8.34 -9.57
CA ILE A 280 -1.64 -8.80 -10.93
C ILE A 280 -2.82 -9.67 -11.35
N SER A 281 -3.28 -9.49 -12.57
CA SER A 281 -4.29 -10.34 -13.19
C SER A 281 -3.94 -10.67 -14.63
N CYS A 282 -4.17 -11.92 -15.04
CA CYS A 282 -4.13 -12.34 -16.45
C CYS A 282 -5.53 -12.16 -17.05
N CYS A 283 -5.62 -11.49 -18.18
CA CYS A 283 -6.89 -11.29 -18.88
C CYS A 283 -6.75 -11.72 -20.34
N GLN A 284 -7.65 -12.57 -20.85
CA GLN A 284 -7.58 -13.02 -22.24
C GLN A 284 -7.50 -11.83 -23.20
N ALA A 285 -6.54 -11.84 -24.14
CA ALA A 285 -6.57 -10.86 -25.21
C ALA A 285 -7.82 -11.12 -26.05
N THR A 286 -8.86 -10.33 -25.82
CA THR A 286 -10.00 -10.31 -26.73
C THR A 286 -9.46 -9.96 -28.10
N MET A 287 -9.66 -10.85 -29.09
CA MET A 287 -9.35 -10.54 -30.49
C MET A 287 -9.94 -9.16 -30.83
N PRO A 288 -9.24 -8.31 -31.59
CA PRO A 288 -9.78 -7.01 -31.97
C PRO A 288 -11.00 -7.23 -32.86
N ILE A 289 -12.19 -7.24 -32.26
CA ILE A 289 -13.44 -7.03 -32.98
C ILE A 289 -13.58 -5.53 -33.11
N SER A 290 -13.59 -5.05 -34.35
CA SER A 290 -13.96 -3.67 -34.67
C SER A 290 -15.40 -3.42 -34.20
N ILE A 291 -15.56 -2.71 -33.07
CA ILE A 291 -16.86 -2.37 -32.46
C ILE A 291 -17.19 -0.91 -32.75
N ALA A 292 -18.39 -0.69 -33.32
CA ALA A 292 -19.07 0.60 -33.43
C ALA A 292 -20.14 0.74 -32.31
N ASN A 293 -20.41 1.98 -31.91
CA ASN A 293 -21.02 2.41 -30.63
C ASN A 293 -22.42 1.86 -30.25
N ALA A 294 -22.69 1.88 -28.94
CA ALA A 294 -23.99 1.68 -28.29
C ALA A 294 -24.56 2.99 -27.67
N ALA A 295 -25.89 3.08 -27.60
CA ALA A 295 -26.65 4.17 -26.99
C ALA A 295 -26.95 3.94 -25.48
N GLN A 296 -27.20 5.04 -24.78
CA GLN A 296 -27.48 5.16 -23.34
C GLN A 296 -28.50 4.16 -22.79
N VAL A 297 -28.09 3.41 -21.76
CA VAL A 297 -28.98 2.70 -20.81
C VAL A 297 -28.44 2.89 -19.39
N ASN A 298 -29.36 3.10 -18.44
CA ASN A 298 -29.11 3.39 -17.03
C ASN A 298 -28.13 2.40 -16.36
N ILE A 299 -27.21 2.97 -15.59
CA ILE A 299 -26.04 2.33 -14.99
C ILE A 299 -26.46 1.65 -13.68
N PHE A 300 -26.70 0.34 -13.72
CA PHE A 300 -26.52 -0.58 -12.57
C PHE A 300 -26.44 -2.04 -13.08
N GLN A 301 -25.56 -2.32 -14.06
CA GLN A 301 -25.09 -3.67 -14.43
C GLN A 301 -24.11 -3.55 -15.61
N ALA A 302 -22.83 -3.33 -15.33
CA ALA A 302 -21.80 -3.40 -16.36
C ALA A 302 -21.38 -4.87 -16.57
N CYS A 303 -22.18 -5.58 -17.36
CA CYS A 303 -21.83 -6.85 -17.99
C CYS A 303 -22.05 -6.65 -19.49
N CYS A 304 -20.96 -6.58 -20.27
CA CYS A 304 -21.02 -6.44 -21.72
C CYS A 304 -21.80 -7.59 -22.36
N THR A 305 -23.09 -7.37 -22.60
CA THR A 305 -23.91 -8.21 -23.47
C THR A 305 -24.18 -7.39 -24.72
N ILE A 306 -23.41 -7.62 -25.79
CA ILE A 306 -23.66 -6.99 -27.09
C ILE A 306 -24.46 -7.96 -27.94
N LEU A 307 -25.71 -7.60 -28.23
CA LEU A 307 -26.57 -8.27 -29.21
C LEU A 307 -26.05 -8.00 -30.64
N PRO A 308 -26.05 -8.99 -31.54
CA PRO A 308 -25.67 -8.76 -32.93
C PRO A 308 -26.81 -8.04 -33.66
N PHE A 309 -26.68 -6.73 -33.85
CA PHE A 309 -27.47 -5.98 -34.82
C PHE A 309 -26.61 -5.59 -36.01
N LEU A 310 -26.92 -6.17 -37.16
CA LEU A 310 -26.46 -5.74 -38.48
C LEU A 310 -27.07 -4.35 -38.76
N SER A 311 -26.26 -3.30 -38.79
CA SER A 311 -26.67 -2.01 -39.35
C SER A 311 -25.50 -1.30 -39.99
N THR A 312 -25.66 -1.10 -41.29
CA THR A 312 -24.81 -0.32 -42.19
C THR A 312 -24.97 1.17 -41.90
N LEU A 313 -24.03 1.77 -41.16
CA LEU A 313 -23.89 3.23 -41.06
C LEU A 313 -22.42 3.63 -41.31
N PRO A 314 -22.20 4.84 -41.87
CA PRO A 314 -20.87 5.29 -42.28
C PRO A 314 -19.96 5.54 -41.07
N PRO A 315 -18.63 5.44 -41.25
CA PRO A 315 -17.66 5.53 -40.16
C PRO A 315 -17.74 6.91 -39.45
N PRO A 316 -17.80 6.93 -38.10
CA PRO A 316 -17.79 8.18 -37.35
C PRO A 316 -16.46 8.89 -37.58
N THR A 317 -16.52 10.10 -38.13
CA THR A 317 -15.36 10.88 -38.59
C THR A 317 -14.66 11.65 -37.47
N THR A 318 -15.03 11.43 -36.20
CA THR A 318 -14.46 12.17 -35.06
C THR A 318 -14.05 11.20 -33.97
N LEU A 319 -12.73 11.12 -33.74
CA LEU A 319 -12.17 10.44 -32.57
C LEU A 319 -12.73 11.10 -31.31
N PRO A 320 -13.11 10.33 -30.27
CA PRO A 320 -13.52 10.91 -29.00
C PRO A 320 -12.41 11.83 -28.50
N GLN A 321 -12.75 13.09 -28.22
CA GLN A 321 -11.84 14.05 -27.60
C GLN A 321 -12.08 14.07 -26.09
N CYS A 322 -11.03 14.37 -25.33
CA CYS A 322 -11.12 14.62 -23.90
C CYS A 322 -12.09 15.76 -23.62
N GLN A 323 -13.01 15.57 -22.67
CA GLN A 323 -14.01 16.57 -22.32
C GLN A 323 -13.50 17.65 -21.35
N CYS A 324 -12.28 17.48 -20.81
CA CYS A 324 -11.69 18.47 -19.90
C CYS A 324 -11.07 19.67 -20.64
N PRO A 325 -10.94 20.82 -19.97
CA PRO A 325 -10.14 21.94 -20.47
C PRO A 325 -8.76 21.46 -20.90
N LEU A 326 -8.34 21.76 -22.13
CA LEU A 326 -7.13 21.17 -22.70
C LEU A 326 -5.82 21.65 -22.05
N ASP A 327 -5.84 22.67 -21.20
CA ASP A 327 -4.60 23.24 -20.66
C ASP A 327 -4.63 23.38 -19.14
N LEU A 328 -3.94 22.45 -18.48
CA LEU A 328 -3.58 22.53 -17.06
C LEU A 328 -2.34 23.38 -16.82
N TYR A 329 -1.53 23.68 -17.85
CA TYR A 329 -0.25 24.31 -17.64
C TYR A 329 -0.42 25.81 -17.33
N SER A 330 0.29 26.32 -16.31
CA SER A 330 0.25 27.75 -15.99
C SER A 330 1.56 28.33 -15.48
N ASP A 331 2.13 29.25 -16.26
CA ASP A 331 3.29 30.07 -15.89
C ASP A 331 3.06 30.89 -14.61
N SER A 332 1.79 31.18 -14.27
CA SER A 332 1.45 31.96 -13.07
C SER A 332 1.84 31.26 -11.77
N LEU A 333 2.03 29.94 -11.79
CA LEU A 333 2.45 29.15 -10.64
C LEU A 333 3.96 29.09 -10.45
N CYS A 334 4.74 29.58 -11.42
CA CYS A 334 6.19 29.57 -11.33
C CYS A 334 6.67 30.27 -10.05
N PRO A 335 7.67 29.70 -9.33
CA PRO A 335 8.26 30.38 -8.20
C PRO A 335 8.86 31.73 -8.62
N ILE A 336 8.73 32.75 -7.77
CA ILE A 336 9.29 34.09 -8.02
C ILE A 336 10.80 34.01 -8.27
N ASN A 337 11.46 33.16 -7.49
CA ASN A 337 12.89 32.89 -7.57
C ASN A 337 13.09 31.43 -7.99
N GLY A 338 13.30 31.20 -9.28
CA GLY A 338 13.71 29.88 -9.78
C GLY A 338 13.45 29.68 -11.26
N PRO A 339 14.15 28.74 -11.91
CA PRO A 339 13.85 28.35 -13.28
C PRO A 339 12.54 27.57 -13.31
N CYS A 340 11.65 27.98 -14.21
CA CYS A 340 10.37 27.32 -14.46
C CYS A 340 10.40 26.73 -15.86
N ASN A 341 9.93 25.50 -16.03
CA ASN A 341 9.89 24.87 -17.34
C ASN A 341 8.69 25.44 -18.10
N LYS A 342 8.93 26.37 -19.03
CA LYS A 342 7.93 27.06 -19.86
C LYS A 342 7.54 26.30 -21.13
N ASP A 343 7.94 25.05 -21.28
CA ASP A 343 7.56 24.26 -22.45
C ASP A 343 6.06 23.90 -22.34
N PRO A 344 5.19 24.32 -23.28
CA PRO A 344 3.79 23.91 -23.29
C PRO A 344 3.61 22.39 -23.43
N LYS A 345 4.66 21.66 -23.85
CA LYS A 345 4.68 20.19 -23.88
C LYS A 345 5.10 19.55 -22.56
N ALA A 346 5.38 20.34 -21.53
CA ALA A 346 5.65 19.83 -20.17
C ALA A 346 4.50 18.99 -19.62
N ILE A 347 3.29 19.16 -20.17
CA ILE A 347 2.11 18.37 -19.83
C ILE A 347 1.53 17.80 -21.13
N THR A 348 1.37 16.48 -21.19
CA THR A 348 0.64 15.80 -22.26
C THR A 348 -0.56 15.04 -21.71
N TYR A 349 -1.54 14.81 -22.57
CA TYR A 349 -2.79 14.15 -22.22
C TYR A 349 -2.90 12.85 -23.01
N GLY A 350 -3.17 11.75 -22.30
CA GLY A 350 -3.44 10.46 -22.90
C GLY A 350 -4.81 10.40 -23.58
N SER A 351 -5.13 9.23 -24.11
CA SER A 351 -6.38 9.00 -24.82
C SER A 351 -7.61 9.00 -23.88
N PRO A 352 -8.80 9.35 -24.39
CA PRO A 352 -10.06 9.19 -23.66
C PRO A 352 -10.35 7.73 -23.26
N PRO A 353 -11.25 7.50 -22.27
CA PRO A 353 -12.17 8.48 -21.68
C PRO A 353 -11.58 9.32 -20.53
N LEU A 354 -10.55 8.81 -19.85
CA LEU A 354 -9.99 9.43 -18.64
C LEU A 354 -8.88 10.44 -18.93
N CYS A 355 -8.27 10.40 -20.12
CA CYS A 355 -7.25 11.36 -20.55
C CYS A 355 -6.16 11.57 -19.50
N PRO A 356 -5.45 10.51 -19.10
CA PRO A 356 -4.46 10.60 -18.03
C PRO A 356 -3.38 11.63 -18.39
N VAL A 357 -2.98 12.42 -17.41
CA VAL A 357 -1.97 13.47 -17.60
C VAL A 357 -0.58 12.90 -17.39
N THR A 358 0.33 13.18 -18.32
CA THR A 358 1.76 12.87 -18.20
C THR A 358 2.55 14.16 -18.06
N LEU A 359 3.37 14.26 -17.01
CA LEU A 359 4.29 15.37 -16.83
C LEU A 359 5.63 15.02 -17.50
N ASN A 360 5.98 15.70 -18.59
CA ASN A 360 7.20 15.49 -19.39
C ASN A 360 8.40 16.31 -18.88
N CYS A 361 8.39 16.66 -17.60
CA CYS A 361 9.45 17.42 -16.96
C CYS A 361 10.63 16.51 -16.57
N GLU A 362 11.78 17.10 -16.26
CA GLU A 362 12.94 16.32 -15.83
C GLU A 362 12.62 15.59 -14.51
N PRO A 363 13.09 14.35 -14.29
CA PRO A 363 12.81 13.61 -13.05
C PRO A 363 13.31 14.32 -11.77
N THR A 364 14.29 15.22 -11.91
CA THR A 364 14.87 16.04 -10.84
C THR A 364 14.09 17.34 -10.59
N ASP A 365 13.16 17.70 -11.48
CA ASP A 365 12.27 18.84 -11.29
C ASP A 365 11.21 18.55 -10.22
N TYR A 366 10.54 19.62 -9.82
CA TYR A 366 9.45 19.63 -8.86
C TYR A 366 8.19 20.16 -9.53
N VAL A 367 7.04 19.73 -9.02
CA VAL A 367 5.73 20.10 -9.51
C VAL A 367 5.02 20.92 -8.44
N ARG A 368 4.32 21.95 -8.89
CA ARG A 368 3.38 22.72 -8.08
C ARG A 368 2.00 22.60 -8.71
N PHE A 369 1.02 22.26 -7.87
CA PHE A 369 -0.38 22.15 -8.25
C PHE A 369 -1.18 23.25 -7.56
N GLN A 370 -2.12 23.86 -8.29
CA GLN A 370 -3.14 24.76 -7.72
C GLN A 370 -4.51 24.09 -7.82
N TYR A 371 -5.18 24.01 -6.69
CA TYR A 371 -6.51 23.42 -6.58
C TYR A 371 -7.60 24.45 -6.91
N ALA A 372 -8.84 23.96 -7.09
CA ALA A 372 -9.98 24.80 -7.42
C ALA A 372 -10.31 25.87 -6.37
N ASP A 373 -9.99 25.61 -5.10
CA ASP A 373 -10.14 26.52 -3.95
C ASP A 373 -9.04 27.60 -3.86
N GLY A 374 -8.08 27.60 -4.78
CA GLY A 374 -6.96 28.53 -4.81
C GLY A 374 -5.77 28.13 -3.94
N THR A 375 -5.89 27.07 -3.13
CA THR A 375 -4.76 26.52 -2.38
C THR A 375 -3.79 25.81 -3.32
N TYR A 376 -2.54 25.68 -2.87
CA TYR A 376 -1.49 25.02 -3.63
C TYR A 376 -0.77 23.95 -2.82
N ILE A 377 -0.32 22.91 -3.50
CA ILE A 377 0.72 22.00 -3.03
C ILE A 377 1.95 22.20 -3.91
N SER A 378 3.11 22.24 -3.29
CA SER A 378 4.38 22.57 -3.96
C SER A 378 5.42 21.54 -3.59
N ASN A 379 6.50 21.49 -4.37
CA ASN A 379 7.70 20.72 -4.07
C ASN A 379 7.46 19.20 -4.07
N ILE A 380 6.53 18.70 -4.89
CA ILE A 380 6.43 17.28 -5.19
C ILE A 380 7.44 16.97 -6.28
N ARG A 381 8.39 16.05 -6.06
CA ARG A 381 9.34 15.67 -7.11
C ARG A 381 8.59 14.99 -8.24
N VAL A 382 8.97 15.29 -9.49
CA VAL A 382 8.36 14.67 -10.68
C VAL A 382 8.47 13.15 -10.62
N ARG A 383 9.59 12.61 -10.14
CA ARG A 383 9.78 11.17 -9.93
C ARG A 383 8.73 10.56 -8.98
N ASP A 384 8.46 11.23 -7.87
CA ASP A 384 7.53 10.74 -6.85
C ASP A 384 6.09 10.81 -7.37
N PHE A 385 5.73 11.92 -8.03
CA PHE A 385 4.44 12.06 -8.71
C PHE A 385 4.19 10.90 -9.67
N ARG A 386 5.14 10.59 -10.56
CA ARG A 386 4.98 9.50 -11.56
C ARG A 386 4.77 8.12 -10.94
N GLN A 387 5.16 7.90 -9.69
CA GLN A 387 5.04 6.63 -9.01
C GLN A 387 3.79 6.54 -8.14
N LEU A 388 3.45 7.62 -7.44
CA LEU A 388 2.49 7.57 -6.33
C LEU A 388 1.19 8.30 -6.65
N ASP A 389 1.22 9.24 -7.60
CA ASP A 389 0.14 10.16 -7.88
C ASP A 389 -0.27 10.10 -9.35
N HIS A 390 -1.47 10.56 -9.68
CA HIS A 390 -1.86 10.79 -11.07
C HIS A 390 -2.95 11.86 -11.17
N ILE A 391 -3.13 12.38 -12.39
CA ILE A 391 -4.19 13.32 -12.72
C ILE A 391 -4.98 12.75 -13.90
N GLN A 392 -6.31 12.84 -13.83
CA GLN A 392 -7.19 12.40 -14.90
C GLN A 392 -8.41 13.30 -15.02
N CYS A 393 -9.03 13.27 -16.19
CA CYS A 393 -10.25 13.97 -16.51
C CYS A 393 -11.47 13.18 -16.03
N VAL A 394 -12.27 13.76 -15.15
CA VAL A 394 -13.52 13.17 -14.67
C VAL A 394 -14.62 14.23 -14.71
N ASN A 395 -15.70 13.94 -15.44
CA ASN A 395 -16.85 14.84 -15.59
C ASN A 395 -16.48 16.26 -16.08
N GLY A 396 -15.47 16.38 -16.95
CA GLY A 396 -15.01 17.67 -17.47
C GLY A 396 -14.09 18.45 -16.52
N GLU A 397 -13.71 17.87 -15.38
CA GLU A 397 -12.78 18.47 -14.43
C GLU A 397 -11.49 17.65 -14.31
N TRP A 398 -10.35 18.33 -14.18
CA TRP A 398 -9.09 17.68 -13.84
C TRP A 398 -9.07 17.34 -12.36
N ARG A 399 -8.82 16.07 -12.04
CA ARG A 399 -8.78 15.59 -10.65
C ARG A 399 -7.43 14.98 -10.32
N TYR A 400 -6.86 15.44 -9.20
CA TYR A 400 -5.64 14.91 -8.61
C TYR A 400 -5.96 13.77 -7.66
N TYR A 401 -5.21 12.68 -7.80
CA TYR A 401 -5.25 11.52 -6.93
C TYR A 401 -3.83 11.26 -6.46
N GLY A 402 -3.51 11.71 -5.26
CA GLY A 402 -2.19 11.48 -4.68
C GLY A 402 -2.24 11.25 -3.17
N GLN A 403 -1.07 10.97 -2.59
CA GLN A 403 -0.99 10.63 -1.16
C GLN A 403 -1.39 11.81 -0.25
N ALA A 404 -1.08 13.04 -0.65
CA ALA A 404 -1.37 14.23 0.16
C ALA A 404 -2.85 14.62 0.14
N LYS A 405 -3.53 14.43 -1.00
CA LYS A 405 -4.95 14.71 -1.20
C LYS A 405 -5.52 13.77 -2.26
N PHE A 406 -6.69 13.21 -1.98
CA PHE A 406 -7.42 12.35 -2.90
C PHE A 406 -8.63 13.08 -3.50
N ASP A 407 -8.90 12.84 -4.78
CA ASP A 407 -10.10 13.32 -5.48
C ASP A 407 -10.32 14.84 -5.41
N THR A 408 -9.24 15.63 -5.61
CA THR A 408 -9.30 17.09 -5.53
C THR A 408 -9.26 17.72 -6.93
N VAL A 409 -10.15 18.68 -7.19
CA VAL A 409 -10.20 19.41 -8.46
C VAL A 409 -8.98 20.30 -8.62
N LEU A 410 -8.27 20.13 -9.73
CA LEU A 410 -7.11 20.92 -10.12
C LEU A 410 -7.51 22.02 -11.10
N ARG A 411 -6.88 23.19 -10.94
CA ARG A 411 -6.96 24.28 -11.90
C ARG A 411 -5.71 24.36 -12.77
N ASN A 412 -4.55 24.36 -12.13
CA ASN A 412 -3.28 24.64 -12.80
C ASN A 412 -2.16 23.74 -12.26
N VAL A 413 -1.17 23.47 -13.10
CA VAL A 413 0.03 22.68 -12.83
C VAL A 413 1.23 23.37 -13.46
N VAL A 414 2.38 23.33 -12.79
CA VAL A 414 3.65 23.77 -13.38
C VAL A 414 4.81 22.92 -12.87
N CYS A 415 5.80 22.72 -13.73
CA CYS A 415 7.09 22.15 -13.35
C CYS A 415 8.14 23.25 -13.16
N HIS A 416 8.93 23.13 -12.10
CA HIS A 416 10.02 24.05 -11.81
C HIS A 416 11.22 23.30 -11.22
N SER A 417 12.41 23.84 -11.41
CA SER A 417 13.60 23.33 -10.72
C SER A 417 13.77 24.05 -9.37
N VAL A 418 14.56 23.46 -8.47
CA VAL A 418 14.94 24.14 -7.23
C VAL A 418 15.96 25.22 -7.58
N ALA A 419 15.66 26.46 -7.18
CA ALA A 419 16.67 27.50 -7.19
C ALA A 419 17.80 27.09 -6.23
N ILE A 420 18.94 26.68 -6.77
CA ILE A 420 20.15 26.51 -5.98
C ILE A 420 20.45 27.91 -5.41
N PRO A 421 20.44 28.12 -4.09
CA PRO A 421 20.82 29.39 -3.53
C PRO A 421 22.25 29.67 -3.98
N LEU A 422 22.46 30.71 -4.79
CA LEU A 422 23.79 31.10 -5.30
C LEU A 422 24.73 31.65 -4.19
N GLY A 423 24.40 31.41 -2.91
CA GLY A 423 25.26 31.77 -1.79
C GLY A 423 26.02 30.54 -1.32
N LEU A 424 27.26 30.39 -1.79
CA LEU A 424 28.42 29.68 -1.19
C LEU A 424 29.47 29.28 -2.27
N ALA A 425 29.56 30.03 -3.37
CA ALA A 425 30.79 30.07 -4.17
C ALA A 425 31.56 31.33 -3.76
N GLY A 426 32.23 31.26 -2.62
CA GLY A 426 33.13 32.29 -2.08
C GLY A 426 34.39 31.65 -1.56
#